data_AF-A0A7C6SJA0-F1
#
_entry.id   AF-A0A7C6SJA0-F1
#
_cell.length_a   1.000
_cell.length_b   1.000
_cell.length_c   1.000
_cell.angle_alpha   90.00
_cell.angle_beta   90.00
_cell.angle_gamma   90.00
#
_symmetry.space_group_name_H-M   'P 1'
#
loop_
_entity.id
_entity.type
_entity.pdbx_description
1 polymer ?
#
loop_
_entity_poly.entity_id
_entity_poly.type
_entity_poly.pdbx_seq_one_letter_code
_entity_poly.pdbx_strand_id
1 'polypeptide(L)'
;MAFIIFHYSNFLGGTEAMMGKGALSWIYVIELEEYYRIFTSMFMHSGWRHLINNMLVLLFVGDNLERALGKVRYLVIYILSGVIAGISSISYNMIKLQNVHSIGASGAVLGVVGAMIAILIMNKGKLEDLSGRRLMLFAVFSLYGGVSNAGIDQAAHIGGFIGGLLLAFIIYRKPRGKKER
;
A
#
# COMPACT_ATOMS: atom_id res chain seq x y z
N MET A 1 5.83 -10.59 9.12
CA MET A 1 7.29 -10.55 8.82
C MET A 1 7.62 -9.21 8.15
N ALA A 2 8.35 -8.31 8.81
CA ALA A 2 8.70 -6.99 8.25
C ALA A 2 10.01 -7.08 7.45
N PHE A 3 9.90 -7.13 6.12
CA PHE A 3 11.07 -6.96 5.25
C PHE A 3 11.36 -5.48 5.11
N ILE A 4 12.45 -5.01 5.71
CA ILE A 4 12.93 -3.63 5.56
C ILE A 4 14.08 -3.65 4.56
N ILE A 5 13.79 -3.38 3.28
CA ILE A 5 14.81 -3.03 2.30
C ILE A 5 14.98 -1.51 2.38
N PHE A 6 16.13 -1.07 2.92
CA PHE A 6 16.49 0.33 3.01
C PHE A 6 17.04 0.82 1.67
N HIS A 7 16.41 1.85 1.09
CA HIS A 7 17.10 2.74 0.17
C HIS A 7 16.89 4.18 0.62
N TYR A 8 17.99 4.83 1.00
CA TYR A 8 18.00 6.18 1.56
C TYR A 8 17.77 7.21 0.44
N SER A 9 16.63 7.90 0.45
CA SER A 9 16.43 9.13 -0.31
C SER A 9 15.90 10.22 0.62
N ASN A 10 16.70 11.28 0.73
CA ASN A 10 16.41 12.60 1.31
C ASN A 10 17.09 12.90 2.65
N PHE A 11 18.41 13.03 2.58
CA PHE A 11 19.09 14.05 3.38
C PHE A 11 19.84 15.09 2.51
N LEU A 12 20.13 14.79 1.22
CA LEU A 12 20.97 15.65 0.36
C LEU A 12 20.58 15.71 -1.14
N GLY A 13 19.55 14.99 -1.61
CA GLY A 13 19.24 14.87 -3.05
C GLY A 13 17.87 15.44 -3.41
N GLY A 14 17.82 16.40 -4.34
CA GLY A 14 16.57 16.93 -4.91
C GLY A 14 15.83 15.92 -5.79
N THR A 15 14.77 16.38 -6.47
CA THR A 15 13.91 15.56 -7.37
C THR A 15 14.71 14.71 -8.36
N GLU A 16 15.82 15.22 -8.89
CA GLU A 16 16.72 14.48 -9.81
C GLU A 16 17.31 13.21 -9.19
N ALA A 17 17.72 13.27 -7.93
CA ALA A 17 18.29 12.11 -7.22
C ALA A 17 17.24 11.02 -6.97
N MET A 18 15.97 11.40 -6.81
CA MET A 18 14.86 10.46 -6.70
C MET A 18 14.54 9.81 -8.06
N MET A 19 14.55 10.61 -9.12
CA MET A 19 14.32 10.11 -10.48
C MET A 19 15.42 9.14 -10.93
N GLY A 20 16.68 9.40 -10.63
CA GLY A 20 17.79 8.47 -10.91
C GLY A 20 17.72 7.15 -10.13
N LYS A 21 16.93 7.08 -9.06
CA LYS A 21 16.82 5.91 -8.17
C LYS A 21 15.56 5.06 -8.38
N GLY A 22 14.77 5.36 -9.40
CA GLY A 22 13.59 4.56 -9.73
C GLY A 22 12.27 5.10 -9.19
N ALA A 23 12.16 6.41 -8.92
CA ALA A 23 10.87 7.04 -8.62
C ALA A 23 9.87 6.82 -9.77
N LEU A 24 8.59 6.70 -9.42
CA LEU A 24 7.53 6.45 -10.38
C LEU A 24 7.18 7.75 -11.14
N SER A 25 7.16 7.66 -12.46
CA SER A 25 6.69 8.71 -13.37
C SER A 25 6.13 8.04 -14.62
N TRP A 26 4.99 8.51 -15.11
CA TRP A 26 4.38 7.94 -16.31
C TRP A 26 5.26 8.14 -17.55
N ILE A 27 6.00 9.24 -17.64
CA ILE A 27 6.94 9.51 -18.75
C ILE A 27 8.02 8.42 -18.78
N TYR A 28 8.68 8.16 -17.65
CA TYR A 28 9.75 7.16 -17.59
C TYR A 28 9.22 5.74 -17.83
N VAL A 29 8.02 5.44 -17.33
CA VAL A 29 7.43 4.10 -17.48
C VAL A 29 6.94 3.85 -18.91
N ILE A 30 6.29 4.84 -19.53
CA ILE A 30 5.62 4.68 -20.83
C ILE A 30 6.52 5.06 -22.00
N GLU A 31 7.24 6.18 -21.91
CA GLU A 31 8.07 6.70 -23.01
C GLU A 31 9.49 6.13 -23.00
N LEU A 32 10.04 5.84 -21.81
CA LEU A 32 11.40 5.29 -21.66
C LEU A 32 11.39 3.79 -21.31
N GLU A 33 10.22 3.15 -21.27
CA GLU A 33 10.03 1.71 -21.04
C GLU A 33 10.62 1.20 -19.70
N GLU A 34 10.78 2.08 -18.71
CA GLU A 34 11.37 1.75 -17.41
C GLU A 34 10.34 1.15 -16.44
N TYR A 35 9.69 0.05 -16.86
CA TYR A 35 8.59 -0.61 -16.12
C TYR A 35 8.98 -1.08 -14.71
N TYR A 36 10.27 -1.33 -14.47
CA TYR A 36 10.79 -1.71 -13.15
C TYR A 36 10.44 -0.67 -12.07
N ARG A 37 10.25 0.61 -12.46
CA ARG A 37 9.87 1.70 -11.56
C ARG A 37 8.56 1.48 -10.82
N ILE A 38 7.62 0.76 -11.44
CA ILE A 38 6.35 0.38 -10.79
C ILE A 38 6.63 -0.42 -9.51
N PHE A 39 7.63 -1.30 -9.56
CA PHE A 39 8.01 -2.13 -8.42
C PHE A 39 9.00 -1.43 -7.49
N THR A 40 10.06 -0.80 -8.02
CA THR A 40 11.12 -0.21 -7.18
C THR A 40 10.62 0.98 -6.37
N SER A 41 9.71 1.79 -6.91
CA SER A 41 9.13 2.95 -6.23
C SER A 41 8.39 2.58 -4.93
N MET A 42 7.91 1.34 -4.81
CA MET A 42 7.25 0.82 -3.62
C MET A 42 8.18 0.78 -2.39
N PHE A 43 9.50 0.73 -2.61
CA PHE A 43 10.49 0.62 -1.53
C PHE A 43 11.18 1.96 -1.22
N MET A 44 10.92 2.99 -2.02
CA MET A 44 11.45 4.33 -1.83
C MET A 44 10.61 5.12 -0.83
N HIS A 45 11.22 6.00 -0.04
CA HIS A 45 10.52 6.82 0.95
C HIS A 45 11.08 8.24 0.94
N SER A 46 10.21 9.24 1.04
CA SER A 46 10.58 10.66 0.97
C SER A 46 11.21 11.20 2.25
N GLY A 47 11.17 10.42 3.34
CA GLY A 47 11.78 10.75 4.62
C GLY A 47 11.29 9.88 5.78
N TRP A 48 11.88 10.06 6.96
CA TRP A 48 11.63 9.25 8.15
C TRP A 48 10.18 9.27 8.63
N ARG A 49 9.51 10.44 8.60
CA ARG A 49 8.10 10.54 9.00
C ARG A 49 7.18 9.68 8.13
N HIS A 50 7.41 9.70 6.81
CA HIS A 50 6.65 8.87 5.87
C HIS A 50 6.91 7.39 6.10
N LEU A 51 8.17 7.00 6.33
CA LEU A 51 8.52 5.61 6.63
C LEU A 51 7.86 5.13 7.93
N ILE A 52 7.97 5.89 9.02
CA ILE A 52 7.39 5.55 10.32
C ILE A 52 5.88 5.35 10.21
N ASN A 53 5.18 6.25 9.52
CA ASN A 53 3.73 6.11 9.32
C ASN A 53 3.36 4.82 8.58
N ASN A 54 4.09 4.47 7.51
CA ASN A 54 3.86 3.21 6.80
C ASN A 54 4.13 2.01 7.71
N MET A 55 5.23 2.02 8.45
CA MET A 55 5.58 0.92 9.36
C MET A 55 4.56 0.76 10.48
N LEU A 56 4.04 1.85 11.05
CA LEU A 56 2.98 1.80 12.07
C LEU A 56 1.71 1.13 11.51
N VAL A 57 1.26 1.51 10.31
CA VAL A 57 0.10 0.87 9.69
C VAL A 57 0.37 -0.62 9.42
N LEU A 58 1.55 -0.99 8.93
CA LEU A 58 1.90 -2.39 8.71
C LEU A 58 2.00 -3.19 10.02
N LEU A 59 2.52 -2.60 11.09
CA LEU A 59 2.61 -3.25 12.40
C LEU A 59 1.22 -3.56 12.98
N PHE A 60 0.26 -2.64 12.84
CA PHE A 60 -1.06 -2.81 13.43
C PHE A 60 -2.06 -3.49 12.50
N VAL A 61 -2.15 -3.08 11.24
CA VAL A 61 -3.11 -3.66 10.27
C VAL A 61 -2.51 -4.85 9.56
N GLY A 62 -1.23 -4.75 9.16
CA GLY A 62 -0.56 -5.84 8.46
C GLY A 62 -0.45 -7.11 9.30
N ASP A 63 -0.13 -7.00 10.60
CA ASP A 63 -0.11 -8.17 11.50
C ASP A 63 -1.48 -8.85 11.60
N ASN A 64 -2.56 -8.08 11.77
CA ASN A 64 -3.92 -8.63 11.80
C ASN A 64 -4.30 -9.29 10.47
N LEU A 65 -3.94 -8.67 9.34
CA LEU A 65 -4.19 -9.22 8.01
C LEU A 65 -3.38 -10.51 7.78
N GLU A 66 -2.11 -10.54 8.21
CA GLU A 66 -1.22 -11.70 8.14
C GLU A 66 -1.78 -12.87 8.98
N ARG A 67 -2.32 -12.60 10.17
CA ARG A 67 -3.01 -13.63 10.99
C ARG A 67 -4.27 -14.17 10.31
N ALA A 68 -5.05 -13.31 9.67
CA ALA A 68 -6.28 -13.70 8.99
C ALA A 68 -6.05 -14.50 7.69
N LEU A 69 -4.97 -14.21 6.96
CA LEU A 69 -4.70 -14.78 5.63
C LEU A 69 -3.57 -15.80 5.59
N GLY A 70 -2.64 -15.75 6.55
CA GLY A 70 -1.33 -16.36 6.46
C GLY A 70 -0.34 -15.53 5.64
N LYS A 71 0.95 -15.79 5.87
CA LYS A 71 2.09 -14.99 5.37
C LYS A 71 2.11 -14.80 3.84
N VAL A 72 1.88 -15.89 3.10
CA VAL A 72 1.99 -15.90 1.63
C VAL A 72 0.91 -15.02 1.00
N ARG A 73 -0.35 -15.20 1.41
CA ARG A 73 -1.48 -14.42 0.88
C ARG A 73 -1.38 -12.95 1.25
N TYR A 74 -0.92 -12.66 2.47
CA TYR A 74 -0.61 -11.29 2.89
C TYR A 74 0.43 -10.64 1.97
N LEU A 75 1.56 -11.32 1.71
CA LEU A 75 2.61 -10.81 0.83
C LEU A 75 2.09 -10.57 -0.60
N VAL A 76 1.30 -11.50 -1.14
CA VAL A 76 0.68 -11.35 -2.47
C VAL A 76 -0.22 -10.13 -2.52
N ILE A 77 -1.09 -9.93 -1.52
CA ILE A 77 -1.96 -8.76 -1.46
C ILE A 77 -1.13 -7.47 -1.40
N TYR A 78 -0.09 -7.43 -0.57
CA TYR A 78 0.76 -6.24 -0.44
C TYR A 78 1.43 -5.89 -1.78
N ILE A 79 2.09 -6.86 -2.43
CA ILE A 79 2.80 -6.62 -3.68
C ILE A 79 1.85 -6.23 -4.81
N LEU A 80 0.78 -6.99 -5.01
CA LEU A 80 -0.17 -6.71 -6.09
C LEU A 80 -0.90 -5.39 -5.88
N SER A 81 -1.24 -5.03 -4.64
CA SER A 81 -1.83 -3.72 -4.36
C SER A 81 -0.88 -2.58 -4.68
N GLY A 82 0.42 -2.74 -4.40
CA GLY A 82 1.44 -1.76 -4.78
C GLY A 82 1.59 -1.60 -6.30
N VAL A 83 1.56 -2.71 -7.04
CA VAL A 83 1.55 -2.68 -8.51
C VAL A 83 0.30 -1.99 -9.04
N ILE A 84 -0.88 -2.33 -8.52
CA ILE A 84 -2.15 -1.68 -8.91
C ILE A 84 -2.12 -0.18 -8.59
N ALA A 85 -1.58 0.21 -7.43
CA ALA A 85 -1.36 1.61 -7.07
C ALA A 85 -0.47 2.31 -8.09
N GLY A 86 0.67 1.72 -8.44
CA GLY A 86 1.59 2.27 -9.44
C GLY A 86 0.93 2.43 -10.82
N ILE A 87 0.19 1.41 -11.28
CA ILE A 87 -0.57 1.46 -12.54
C ILE A 87 -1.64 2.56 -12.50
N SER A 88 -2.35 2.71 -11.38
CA SER A 88 -3.39 3.72 -11.22
C SER A 88 -2.81 5.13 -11.26
N SER A 89 -1.66 5.33 -10.62
CA SER A 89 -0.90 6.59 -10.68
C SER A 89 -0.48 6.94 -12.10
N ILE A 90 0.24 6.04 -12.79
CA ILE A 90 0.74 6.34 -14.14
C ILE A 90 -0.41 6.61 -15.11
N SER A 91 -1.49 5.84 -15.02
CA SER A 91 -2.65 5.99 -15.90
C SER A 91 -3.34 7.33 -15.68
N TYR A 92 -3.59 7.70 -14.42
CA TYR A 92 -4.23 8.97 -14.07
C TYR A 92 -3.39 10.17 -14.49
N ASN A 93 -2.09 10.15 -14.16
CA ASN A 93 -1.19 11.26 -14.43
C ASN A 93 -0.92 11.44 -15.93
N MET A 94 -0.90 10.34 -16.70
CA MET A 94 -0.84 10.37 -18.16
C MET A 94 -2.11 11.01 -18.75
N ILE A 95 -3.30 10.59 -18.31
CA ILE A 95 -4.57 11.18 -18.78
C ILE A 95 -4.67 12.67 -18.45
N LYS A 96 -4.13 13.09 -17.30
CA LYS A 96 -4.11 14.49 -16.87
C LYS A 96 -2.95 15.30 -17.45
N LEU A 97 -2.03 14.68 -18.18
CA LEU A 97 -0.80 15.29 -18.67
C LEU A 97 0.01 15.98 -17.56
N GLN A 98 0.01 15.39 -16.36
CA GLN A 98 0.73 15.90 -15.20
C GLN A 98 1.98 15.06 -14.95
N ASN A 99 3.13 15.72 -14.82
CA ASN A 99 4.37 15.04 -14.48
C ASN A 99 4.52 14.92 -12.95
N VAL A 100 3.70 14.07 -12.35
CA VAL A 100 3.77 13.76 -10.92
C VAL A 100 4.81 12.66 -10.70
N HIS A 101 5.68 12.89 -9.71
CA HIS A 101 6.67 11.91 -9.28
C HIS A 101 6.22 11.30 -7.95
N SER A 102 6.13 9.98 -7.91
CA SER A 102 5.62 9.25 -6.75
C SER A 102 6.66 8.29 -6.21
N ILE A 103 6.82 8.29 -4.89
CA ILE A 103 7.64 7.35 -4.15
C ILE A 103 6.89 6.94 -2.89
N GLY A 104 6.97 5.67 -2.50
CA GLY A 104 6.37 5.22 -1.26
C GLY A 104 5.67 3.89 -1.32
N ALA A 105 5.87 3.10 -0.27
CA ALA A 105 5.07 1.91 0.03
C ALA A 105 3.57 2.22 0.27
N SER A 106 3.18 3.49 0.38
CA SER A 106 1.84 3.90 0.85
C SER A 106 0.68 3.37 0.02
N GLY A 107 0.86 3.22 -1.31
CA GLY A 107 -0.18 2.59 -2.15
C GLY A 107 -0.43 1.13 -1.77
N ALA A 108 0.65 0.35 -1.56
CA ALA A 108 0.56 -1.03 -1.08
C ALA A 108 -0.01 -1.12 0.34
N VAL A 109 0.38 -0.20 1.22
CA VAL A 109 -0.14 -0.10 2.59
C VAL A 109 -1.65 0.22 2.59
N LEU A 110 -2.12 1.11 1.72
CA LEU A 110 -3.55 1.33 1.56
C LEU A 110 -4.28 0.10 1.03
N GLY A 111 -3.65 -0.70 0.18
CA GLY A 111 -4.17 -2.00 -0.21
C GLY A 111 -4.31 -2.98 0.95
N VAL A 112 -3.33 -3.03 1.85
CA VAL A 112 -3.43 -3.81 3.11
C VAL A 112 -4.63 -3.34 3.95
N VAL A 113 -4.87 -2.03 4.04
CA VAL A 113 -6.05 -1.50 4.71
C VAL A 113 -7.33 -1.91 3.99
N GLY A 114 -7.43 -1.71 2.68
CA GLY A 114 -8.57 -2.12 1.85
C GLY A 114 -8.90 -3.61 1.98
N ALA A 115 -7.87 -4.46 1.98
CA ALA A 115 -8.00 -5.89 2.20
C ALA A 115 -8.56 -6.23 3.59
N MET A 116 -8.08 -5.54 4.63
CA MET A 116 -8.59 -5.71 5.99
C MET A 116 -10.08 -5.31 6.09
N ILE A 117 -10.49 -4.23 5.42
CA ILE A 117 -11.90 -3.82 5.34
C ILE A 117 -12.75 -4.92 4.70
N ALA A 118 -12.30 -5.46 3.56
CA ALA A 118 -13.01 -6.53 2.87
C ALA A 118 -13.22 -7.76 3.77
N ILE A 119 -12.17 -8.19 4.48
CA ILE A 119 -12.26 -9.33 5.41
C ILE A 119 -13.24 -9.04 6.56
N LEU A 120 -13.21 -7.82 7.12
CA LEU A 120 -14.17 -7.41 8.15
C LEU A 120 -15.61 -7.48 7.63
N ILE A 121 -15.86 -7.01 6.41
CA ILE A 121 -17.18 -7.11 5.77
C ILE A 121 -17.58 -8.58 5.60
N MET A 122 -16.69 -9.41 5.05
CA MET A 122 -16.94 -10.85 4.80
C MET A 122 -17.18 -11.65 6.10
N ASN A 123 -16.57 -11.22 7.21
CA ASN A 123 -16.76 -11.82 8.53
C ASN A 123 -17.86 -11.14 9.36
N LYS A 124 -18.65 -10.22 8.79
CA LYS A 124 -19.70 -9.46 9.49
C LYS A 124 -19.19 -8.74 10.75
N GLY A 125 -17.98 -8.20 10.69
CA GLY A 125 -17.34 -7.45 11.77
C GLY A 125 -16.77 -8.30 12.91
N LYS A 126 -16.75 -9.63 12.80
CA LYS A 126 -16.21 -10.54 13.84
C LYS A 126 -14.75 -10.91 13.55
N LEU A 127 -13.84 -10.54 14.45
CA LEU A 127 -12.47 -11.05 14.55
C LEU A 127 -12.20 -11.36 16.02
N GLU A 128 -11.66 -12.54 16.31
CA GLU A 128 -11.70 -13.19 17.63
C GLU A 128 -10.80 -12.53 18.71
N ASP A 129 -9.84 -11.68 18.36
CA ASP A 129 -8.67 -11.42 19.23
C ASP A 129 -8.41 -9.93 19.59
N LEU A 130 -9.48 -9.16 19.89
CA LEU A 130 -9.53 -7.72 20.25
C LEU A 130 -9.45 -6.68 19.09
N SER A 131 -10.06 -5.52 19.38
CA SER A 131 -9.79 -4.14 18.89
C SER A 131 -9.36 -3.89 17.42
N GLY A 132 -9.56 -4.84 16.50
CA GLY A 132 -9.28 -4.65 15.07
C GLY A 132 -10.00 -3.43 14.51
N ARG A 133 -11.19 -3.10 15.04
CA ARG A 133 -11.91 -1.87 14.73
C ARG A 133 -11.18 -0.60 15.18
N ARG A 134 -10.55 -0.55 16.35
CA ARG A 134 -9.79 0.64 16.80
C ARG A 134 -8.44 0.76 16.11
N LEU A 135 -7.79 -0.37 15.79
CA LEU A 135 -6.56 -0.38 14.99
C LEU A 135 -6.83 0.05 13.54
N MET A 136 -7.97 -0.38 12.98
CA MET A 136 -8.45 0.09 11.69
C MET A 136 -8.78 1.58 11.72
N LEU A 137 -9.48 2.07 12.76
CA LEU A 137 -9.72 3.50 12.93
C LEU A 137 -8.41 4.28 13.04
N PHE A 138 -7.45 3.80 13.84
CA PHE A 138 -6.12 4.37 13.95
C PHE A 138 -5.43 4.43 12.58
N ALA A 139 -5.40 3.33 11.82
CA ALA A 139 -4.81 3.30 10.50
C ALA A 139 -5.49 4.29 9.56
N VAL A 140 -6.82 4.33 9.53
CA VAL A 140 -7.58 5.29 8.71
C VAL A 140 -7.22 6.74 9.09
N PHE A 141 -7.11 7.08 10.38
CA PHE A 141 -6.72 8.44 10.80
C PHE A 141 -5.25 8.76 10.51
N SER A 142 -4.33 7.82 10.76
CA SER A 142 -2.91 7.96 10.41
C SER A 142 -2.70 8.14 8.90
N LEU A 143 -3.55 7.52 8.09
CA LEU A 143 -3.53 7.64 6.64
C LEU A 143 -4.23 8.91 6.16
N TYR A 144 -5.34 9.31 6.76
CA TYR A 144 -6.00 10.58 6.45
C TYR A 144 -5.06 11.77 6.64
N GLY A 145 -4.30 11.79 7.75
CA GLY A 145 -3.27 12.81 7.99
C GLY A 145 -2.11 12.76 6.99
N GLY A 146 -1.88 11.61 6.34
CA GLY A 146 -0.96 11.47 5.22
C GLY A 146 -1.56 12.04 3.93
N VAL A 147 -2.68 11.47 3.48
CA VAL A 147 -3.40 11.73 2.21
C VAL A 147 -3.88 13.17 2.09
N SER A 148 -4.09 13.88 3.21
CA SER A 148 -4.46 15.30 3.22
C SER A 148 -3.32 16.27 2.85
N ASN A 149 -2.10 15.77 2.69
CA ASN A 149 -0.98 16.57 2.21
C ASN A 149 -1.01 16.70 0.68
N ALA A 150 -1.03 17.93 0.17
CA ALA A 150 -1.12 18.26 -1.26
C ALA A 150 0.05 17.74 -2.14
N GLY A 151 1.10 17.17 -1.54
CA GLY A 151 2.23 16.56 -2.24
C GLY A 151 2.16 15.04 -2.40
N ILE A 152 1.00 14.43 -2.15
CA ILE A 152 0.82 12.97 -2.22
C ILE A 152 0.03 12.56 -3.46
N ASP A 153 0.47 11.48 -4.09
CA ASP A 153 -0.18 10.85 -5.23
C ASP A 153 -1.47 10.13 -4.83
N GLN A 154 -2.58 10.85 -4.97
CA GLN A 154 -3.91 10.37 -4.60
C GLN A 154 -4.38 9.21 -5.47
N ALA A 155 -3.97 9.17 -6.74
CA ALA A 155 -4.35 8.10 -7.66
C ALA A 155 -3.71 6.77 -7.25
N ALA A 156 -2.44 6.79 -6.84
CA ALA A 156 -1.79 5.61 -6.25
C ALA A 156 -2.54 5.11 -5.01
N HIS A 157 -2.95 6.03 -4.14
CA HIS A 157 -3.62 5.69 -2.89
C HIS A 157 -4.99 5.06 -3.11
N ILE A 158 -5.83 5.69 -3.93
CA ILE A 158 -7.15 5.18 -4.28
C ILE A 158 -7.03 3.83 -4.99
N GLY A 159 -6.12 3.73 -5.97
CA GLY A 159 -5.87 2.51 -6.71
C GLY A 159 -5.42 1.36 -5.82
N GLY A 160 -4.46 1.62 -4.93
CA GLY A 160 -3.99 0.62 -3.96
C GLY A 160 -5.08 0.13 -3.04
N PHE A 161 -5.86 1.04 -2.45
CA PHE A 161 -6.98 0.70 -1.57
C PHE A 161 -8.03 -0.18 -2.26
N ILE A 162 -8.50 0.23 -3.44
CA ILE A 162 -9.49 -0.53 -4.23
C ILE A 162 -8.90 -1.87 -4.65
N GLY A 163 -7.65 -1.88 -5.12
CA GLY A 163 -6.94 -3.10 -5.52
C GLY A 163 -6.88 -4.12 -4.38
N GLY A 164 -6.44 -3.71 -3.19
CA GLY A 164 -6.37 -4.58 -2.03
C GLY A 164 -7.74 -5.09 -1.55
N LEU A 165 -8.77 -4.24 -1.59
CA LEU A 165 -10.14 -4.62 -1.29
C LEU A 165 -10.64 -5.71 -2.24
N LEU A 166 -10.46 -5.54 -3.55
CA LEU A 166 -10.86 -6.53 -4.56
C LEU A 166 -10.05 -7.83 -4.45
N LEU A 167 -8.73 -7.72 -4.27
CA LEU A 167 -7.84 -8.87 -4.08
C LEU A 167 -8.25 -9.70 -2.87
N ALA A 168 -8.64 -9.06 -1.76
CA ALA A 168 -9.11 -9.76 -0.57
C ALA A 168 -10.41 -10.53 -0.83
N PHE A 169 -11.38 -9.98 -1.56
CA PHE A 169 -12.59 -10.72 -1.94
C PHE A 169 -12.29 -11.97 -2.77
N ILE A 170 -11.23 -11.94 -3.58
CA ILE A 170 -10.81 -13.07 -4.43
C ILE A 170 -10.00 -14.10 -3.62
N ILE A 171 -9.09 -13.64 -2.75
CA ILE A 171 -8.07 -14.48 -2.10
C ILE A 171 -8.55 -15.02 -0.74
N TYR A 172 -9.37 -14.26 0.00
CA TYR A 172 -9.81 -14.65 1.34
C TYR A 172 -10.77 -15.83 1.27
N ARG A 173 -10.45 -16.86 2.06
CA ARG A 173 -11.32 -18.01 2.28
C ARG A 173 -11.60 -18.11 3.77
N LYS A 174 -12.87 -17.97 4.15
CA LYS A 174 -13.29 -18.06 5.55
C LYS A 174 -12.87 -19.42 6.13
N PRO A 175 -12.18 -19.45 7.29
CA PRO A 175 -11.87 -20.71 7.96
C PRO A 175 -13.17 -21.49 8.19
N ARG A 176 -13.22 -22.75 7.74
CA ARG A 176 -14.31 -23.65 8.14
C ARG A 176 -14.20 -23.85 9.64
N GLY A 177 -15.22 -23.41 10.39
CA GLY A 177 -15.28 -23.64 11.83
C GLY A 177 -15.06 -25.12 12.11
N LYS A 178 -14.28 -25.44 13.15
CA LYS A 178 -14.18 -26.82 13.64
C LYS A 178 -15.62 -27.29 13.90
N LYS A 179 -16.06 -28.35 13.20
CA LYS A 179 -17.23 -29.09 13.65
C LYS A 179 -16.88 -29.55 15.06
N GLU A 180 -17.60 -29.05 16.05
CA GLU A 180 -17.63 -29.66 17.38
C GLU A 180 -17.97 -31.14 17.14
N ARG A 181 -17.03 -32.01 17.50
CA ARG A 181 -17.21 -33.46 17.53
C ARG A 181 -17.51 -33.85 18.96
#